data_AF-A0A2H9MZI0-F1
#
_entry.id   AF-A0A2H9MZI0-F1
#
_cell.length_a   1.000
_cell.length_b   1.000
_cell.length_c   1.000
_cell.angle_alpha   90.00
_cell.angle_beta   90.00
_cell.angle_gamma   90.00
#
_symmetry.space_group_name_H-M   'P 1'
#
loop_
_entity.id
_entity.type
_entity.pdbx_description
1 polymer ?
#
loop_
_entity_poly.entity_id
_entity_poly.type
_entity_poly.pdbx_seq_one_letter_code
_entity_poly.pdbx_strand_id
1 'polypeptide(L)'
;MVLMTITFGILQIIPPVKVKNRSTKLLEEIPHFIGYMSTLATSGLSLEEIFKAIAKEETDEDIVKDARFITRNIEILGMDLITAVKDLINRTPPGPYSELLEGAIITSQSGGDLKEYFNATAKVQLEEKKMLLQKTTESLGSVAEIYTILLIVFPLLAVIMLSIMGIMSPSLGGFDLLTLMNILTFAVIPLSGVLMLVMMDTMVPKR
;
A
#
# COMPACT_ATOMS: atom_id res chain seq x y z
N MET A 1 38.26 -4.40 14.42
CA MET A 1 37.79 -3.22 13.68
C MET A 1 36.63 -3.55 12.74
N VAL A 2 36.76 -4.51 11.81
CA VAL A 2 35.70 -4.86 10.83
C VAL A 2 34.36 -5.27 11.47
N LEU A 3 34.38 -6.04 12.56
CA LEU A 3 33.15 -6.43 13.26
C LEU A 3 32.43 -5.23 13.89
N MET A 4 33.18 -4.23 14.36
CA MET A 4 32.67 -3.01 15.01
C MET A 4 32.07 -2.05 13.98
N THR A 5 32.66 -1.95 12.79
CA THR A 5 32.10 -1.16 11.68
C THR A 5 30.83 -1.79 11.12
N ILE A 6 30.76 -3.12 11.06
CA ILE A 6 29.55 -3.85 10.62
C ILE A 6 28.43 -3.69 11.63
N THR A 7 28.70 -3.88 12.93
CA THR A 7 27.67 -3.69 13.97
C THR A 7 27.19 -2.24 14.04
N PHE A 8 28.08 -1.26 13.91
CA PHE A 8 27.71 0.15 13.84
C PHE A 8 26.86 0.47 12.60
N GLY A 9 27.21 -0.07 11.43
CA GLY A 9 26.43 0.10 10.20
C GLY A 9 25.02 -0.48 10.30
N ILE A 10 24.87 -1.67 10.90
CA ILE A 10 23.55 -2.30 11.12
C ILE A 10 22.71 -1.46 12.09
N LEU A 11 23.31 -0.97 13.18
CA LEU A 11 22.60 -0.14 14.17
C LEU A 11 22.08 1.18 13.59
N GLN A 12 22.76 1.74 12.57
CA GLN A 12 22.31 2.96 11.88
C GLN A 12 21.13 2.72 10.92
N ILE A 13 20.95 1.49 10.41
CA ILE A 13 19.90 1.15 9.44
C ILE A 13 18.58 0.74 10.14
N ILE A 14 18.65 0.24 11.38
CA ILE A 14 17.46 -0.17 12.14
C ILE A 14 16.46 0.98 12.38
N PRO A 15 16.87 2.20 12.80
CA PRO A 15 15.95 3.31 13.04
C PRO A 15 15.10 3.71 11.82
N PRO A 16 15.69 4.01 10.64
CA PRO A 16 14.90 4.43 9.48
C PRO A 16 13.97 3.33 8.96
N VAL A 17 14.38 2.06 9.02
CA VAL A 17 13.52 0.93 8.63
C VAL A 17 12.33 0.79 9.59
N LYS A 18 12.53 0.91 10.90
CA LYS A 18 11.44 0.87 11.88
C LYS A 18 10.46 2.03 11.70
N VAL A 19 10.96 3.25 11.45
CA VAL A 19 10.12 4.43 11.18
C VAL A 19 9.28 4.22 9.92
N LYS A 20 9.89 3.71 8.84
CA LYS A 20 9.18 3.41 7.60
C LYS A 20 8.11 2.35 7.81
N ASN A 21 8.43 1.25 8.49
CA ASN A 21 7.46 0.19 8.76
C ASN A 21 6.28 0.70 9.59
N ARG A 22 6.52 1.53 10.62
CA ARG A 22 5.43 2.14 11.40
C ARG A 22 4.59 3.11 10.56
N SER A 23 5.23 3.93 9.74
CA SER A 23 4.52 4.84 8.83
C SER A 23 3.60 4.09 7.86
N THR A 24 4.08 2.97 7.30
CA THR A 24 3.26 2.10 6.42
C THR A 24 2.09 1.48 7.18
N LYS A 25 2.30 0.94 8.39
CA LYS A 25 1.22 0.37 9.22
C LYS A 25 0.15 1.41 9.57
N LEU A 26 0.56 2.59 10.03
CA LEU A 26 -0.35 3.69 10.33
C LEU A 26 -1.18 4.06 9.08
N LEU A 27 -0.54 4.16 7.92
CA LEU A 27 -1.24 4.48 6.66
C LEU A 27 -2.30 3.42 6.28
N GLU A 28 -2.02 2.14 6.56
CA GLU A 28 -2.97 1.03 6.33
C GLU A 28 -4.15 1.07 7.32
N GLU A 29 -3.89 1.43 8.58
CA GLU A 29 -4.88 1.48 9.67
C GLU A 29 -5.79 2.72 9.64
N ILE A 30 -5.28 3.89 9.21
CA ILE A 30 -5.99 5.18 9.20
C ILE A 30 -7.42 5.08 8.62
N PRO A 31 -7.66 4.49 7.43
CA PRO A 31 -8.99 4.48 6.82
C PRO A 31 -10.04 3.75 7.67
N HIS A 32 -9.63 2.76 8.45
CA HIS A 32 -10.52 2.05 9.36
C HIS A 32 -10.84 2.94 10.58
N PHE A 33 -9.81 3.47 11.23
CA PHE A 33 -9.98 4.25 12.45
C PHE A 33 -10.60 5.63 12.21
N ILE A 34 -10.43 6.23 11.05
CA ILE A 34 -11.08 7.51 10.73
C ILE A 34 -12.59 7.36 10.56
N GLY A 35 -13.04 6.22 10.00
CA GLY A 35 -14.46 5.86 9.96
C GLY A 35 -15.01 5.61 11.36
N TYR A 36 -14.22 4.96 12.23
CA TYR A 36 -14.60 4.76 13.62
C TYR A 36 -14.68 6.07 14.40
N MET A 37 -13.67 6.94 14.29
CA MET A 37 -13.66 8.29 14.87
C MET A 37 -14.85 9.12 14.39
N SER A 38 -15.18 9.07 13.09
CA SER A 38 -16.36 9.75 12.54
C SER A 38 -17.68 9.25 13.15
N THR A 39 -17.80 7.93 13.33
CA THR A 39 -18.97 7.31 13.93
C THR A 39 -19.13 7.74 15.39
N LEU A 40 -18.03 7.71 16.16
CA LEU A 40 -18.00 8.15 17.55
C LEU A 40 -18.28 9.66 17.68
N ALA A 41 -17.70 10.49 16.84
CA ALA A 41 -17.98 11.93 16.80
C ALA A 41 -19.44 12.21 16.43
N THR A 42 -20.04 11.41 15.55
CA THR A 42 -21.48 11.51 15.21
C THR A 42 -22.38 11.23 16.41
N SER A 43 -21.94 10.39 17.35
CA SER A 43 -22.66 10.14 18.61
C SER A 43 -22.52 11.26 19.65
N GLY A 44 -21.78 12.32 19.32
CA GLY A 44 -21.57 13.48 20.19
C GLY A 44 -20.43 13.31 21.20
N LEU A 45 -19.60 12.28 21.06
CA LEU A 45 -18.43 12.08 21.90
C LEU A 45 -17.38 13.16 21.63
N SER A 46 -16.80 13.68 22.71
CA SER A 46 -15.65 14.57 22.66
C SER A 46 -14.39 13.85 22.15
N LEU A 47 -13.39 14.60 21.70
CA LEU A 47 -12.14 14.03 21.19
C LEU A 47 -11.44 13.14 22.23
N GLU A 48 -11.49 13.51 23.51
CA GLU A 48 -10.94 12.68 24.59
C GLU A 48 -11.69 11.34 24.71
N GLU A 49 -13.02 11.36 24.66
CA GLU A 49 -13.84 10.15 24.75
C GLU A 49 -13.65 9.24 23.52
N ILE A 50 -13.43 9.83 22.34
CA ILE A 50 -13.10 9.09 21.12
C ILE A 50 -11.79 8.31 21.32
N PHE A 51 -10.73 8.96 21.83
CA PHE A 51 -9.47 8.26 22.11
C PHE A 51 -9.64 7.18 23.19
N LYS A 52 -10.46 7.43 24.22
CA LYS A 52 -10.79 6.42 25.24
C LYS A 52 -11.54 5.22 24.67
N ALA A 53 -12.44 5.43 23.72
CA ALA A 53 -13.15 4.35 23.05
C ALA A 53 -12.20 3.49 22.22
N ILE A 54 -11.32 4.12 21.43
CA ILE A 54 -10.31 3.43 20.62
C ILE A 54 -9.31 2.68 21.51
N ALA A 55 -8.91 3.26 22.65
CA ALA A 55 -7.97 2.64 23.57
C ALA A 55 -8.46 1.30 24.18
N LYS A 56 -9.79 1.09 24.21
CA LYS A 56 -10.43 -0.13 24.73
C LYS A 56 -10.44 -1.29 23.73
N GLU A 57 -10.18 -1.05 22.45
CA GLU A 57 -10.09 -2.11 21.46
C GLU A 57 -8.96 -3.09 21.84
N GLU A 58 -9.23 -4.40 21.80
CA GLU A 58 -8.27 -5.46 22.15
C GLU A 58 -7.41 -5.88 20.96
N THR A 59 -6.86 -4.90 20.27
CA THR A 59 -6.14 -5.11 19.02
C THR A 59 -4.70 -4.56 19.14
N ASP A 60 -3.77 -5.02 18.27
CA ASP A 60 -2.33 -4.70 18.34
C ASP A 60 -1.90 -3.60 17.34
N GLU A 61 -2.88 -2.93 16.74
CA GLU A 61 -2.73 -1.82 15.80
C GLU A 61 -1.97 -0.65 16.45
N ASP A 62 -1.15 0.01 15.65
CA ASP A 62 -0.34 1.14 16.12
C ASP A 62 -1.23 2.32 16.54
N ILE A 63 -2.38 2.54 15.88
CA ILE A 63 -3.36 3.57 16.28
C ILE A 63 -3.99 3.29 17.65
N VAL A 64 -4.26 2.03 18.00
CA VAL A 64 -4.81 1.67 19.32
C VAL A 64 -3.78 1.88 20.42
N LYS A 65 -2.51 1.54 20.16
CA LYS A 65 -1.39 1.85 21.06
C LYS A 65 -1.24 3.35 21.28
N ASP A 66 -1.37 4.13 20.21
CA ASP A 66 -1.29 5.59 20.26
C ASP A 66 -2.48 6.21 21.02
N ALA A 67 -3.69 5.65 20.87
CA ALA A 67 -4.86 6.04 21.65
C ALA A 67 -4.69 5.70 23.15
N ARG A 68 -4.20 4.50 23.48
CA ARG A 68 -3.87 4.11 24.87
C ARG A 68 -2.80 5.03 25.46
N PHE A 69 -1.82 5.44 24.66
CA PHE A 69 -0.80 6.39 25.07
C PHE A 69 -1.42 7.74 25.46
N ILE A 70 -2.31 8.29 24.63
CA ILE A 70 -3.05 9.53 24.94
C ILE A 70 -3.90 9.36 26.20
N THR A 71 -4.74 8.32 26.27
CA THR A 71 -5.63 8.10 27.42
C THR A 71 -4.84 7.94 28.72
N ARG A 72 -3.76 7.16 28.72
CA ARG A 72 -2.87 7.00 29.87
C ARG A 72 -2.27 8.33 30.31
N ASN A 73 -1.83 9.14 29.36
CA ASN A 73 -1.23 10.43 29.63
C ASN A 73 -2.22 11.42 30.24
N ILE A 74 -3.49 11.36 29.84
CA ILE A 74 -4.55 12.20 30.42
C ILE A 74 -4.95 11.69 31.80
N GLU A 75 -5.28 10.41 31.93
CA GLU A 75 -5.88 9.84 33.15
C GLU A 75 -4.87 9.59 34.27
N ILE A 76 -3.64 9.18 33.93
CA ILE A 76 -2.61 8.83 34.92
C ILE A 76 -1.67 10.01 35.17
N LEU A 77 -1.23 10.69 34.11
CA LEU A 77 -0.26 11.79 34.23
C LEU A 77 -0.93 13.16 34.40
N GLY A 78 -2.26 13.26 34.24
CA GLY A 78 -3.00 14.52 34.38
C GLY A 78 -2.67 15.54 33.29
N MET A 79 -2.17 15.11 32.14
CA MET A 79 -1.87 16.02 31.03
C MET A 79 -3.15 16.48 30.34
N ASP A 80 -3.15 17.71 29.84
CA ASP A 80 -4.24 18.18 28.99
C ASP A 80 -4.24 17.45 27.63
N LEU A 81 -5.42 17.30 27.04
CA LEU A 81 -5.62 16.61 25.77
C LEU A 81 -4.69 17.16 24.67
N ILE A 82 -4.54 18.47 24.59
CA ILE A 82 -3.76 19.12 23.54
C ILE A 82 -2.28 18.74 23.67
N THR A 83 -1.73 18.84 24.88
CA THR A 83 -0.33 18.46 25.16
C THR A 83 -0.11 16.97 24.94
N ALA A 84 -1.04 16.11 25.37
CA ALA A 84 -0.94 14.67 25.19
C ALA A 84 -0.89 14.27 23.70
N VAL A 85 -1.75 14.87 22.87
CA VAL A 85 -1.76 14.59 21.42
C VAL A 85 -0.56 15.24 20.73
N LYS A 86 -0.10 16.43 21.15
CA LYS A 86 1.14 17.04 20.62
C LYS A 86 2.39 16.20 20.92
N ASP A 87 2.50 15.61 22.12
CA ASP A 87 3.60 14.68 22.44
C ASP A 87 3.53 13.43 21.56
N LEU A 88 2.33 12.94 21.23
CA LEU A 88 2.16 11.85 20.28
C LEU A 88 2.59 12.24 18.85
N ILE A 89 2.18 13.42 18.37
CA ILE A 89 2.53 13.92 17.03
C ILE A 89 4.06 14.00 16.89
N ASN A 90 4.77 14.52 17.90
CA ASN A 90 6.24 14.62 17.90
C ASN A 90 6.95 13.26 17.85
N ARG A 91 6.28 12.18 18.26
CA ARG A 91 6.82 10.80 18.24
C ARG A 91 6.39 10.01 17.01
N THR A 92 5.53 10.58 16.19
CA THR A 92 4.89 9.92 15.06
C THR A 92 5.62 10.30 13.77
N PRO A 93 5.85 9.36 12.83
CA PRO A 93 6.41 9.71 11.53
C PRO A 93 5.54 10.74 10.83
N PRO A 94 6.11 11.76 10.17
CA PRO A 94 5.33 12.74 9.44
C PRO A 94 4.52 12.05 8.33
N GLY A 95 3.24 12.40 8.21
CA GLY A 95 2.35 11.90 7.18
C GLY A 95 0.86 12.05 7.51
N PRO A 96 -0.03 11.31 6.83
CA PRO A 96 -1.48 11.48 6.96
C PRO A 96 -2.00 11.27 8.39
N TYR A 97 -1.34 10.45 9.20
CA TYR A 97 -1.76 10.22 10.60
C TYR A 97 -1.44 11.43 11.49
N SER A 98 -0.26 12.05 11.34
CA SER A 98 0.07 13.25 12.10
C SER A 98 -0.84 14.41 11.71
N GLU A 99 -1.15 14.56 10.42
CA GLU A 99 -2.08 15.57 9.91
C GLU A 99 -3.51 15.37 10.44
N LEU A 100 -3.96 14.11 10.55
CA LEU A 100 -5.25 13.76 11.16
C LEU A 100 -5.31 14.19 12.63
N LEU A 101 -4.25 13.91 13.40
CA LEU A 101 -4.17 14.29 14.81
C LEU A 101 -4.13 15.81 14.99
N GLU A 102 -3.34 16.51 14.17
CA GLU A 102 -3.25 17.98 14.20
C GLU A 102 -4.60 18.63 13.91
N GLY A 103 -5.27 18.21 12.83
CA GLY A 103 -6.59 18.77 12.49
C GLY A 103 -7.67 18.41 13.53
N ALA A 104 -7.59 17.24 14.17
CA ALA A 104 -8.49 16.87 15.26
C ALA A 104 -8.33 17.81 16.48
N ILE A 105 -7.08 18.12 16.88
CA ILE A 105 -6.82 19.08 17.97
C ILE A 105 -7.33 20.46 17.58
N ILE A 106 -7.01 20.96 16.38
CA ILE A 106 -7.40 22.31 15.93
C ILE A 106 -8.93 22.45 15.92
N THR A 107 -9.63 21.44 15.41
CA THR A 107 -11.10 21.39 15.41
C THR A 107 -11.63 21.41 16.83
N SER A 108 -11.05 20.60 17.74
CA SER A 108 -11.46 20.58 19.14
C SER A 108 -11.18 21.91 19.88
N GLN A 109 -10.07 22.59 19.57
CA GLN A 109 -9.69 23.87 20.21
C GLN A 109 -10.57 25.04 19.75
N SER A 110 -10.92 25.05 18.47
CA SER A 110 -11.76 26.09 17.88
C SER A 110 -13.26 25.91 18.19
N GLY A 111 -13.63 24.82 18.86
CA GLY A 111 -15.04 24.46 19.08
C GLY A 111 -15.76 24.05 17.79
N GLY A 112 -15.01 23.61 16.79
CA GLY A 112 -15.55 23.13 15.51
C GLY A 112 -16.19 21.74 15.62
N ASP A 113 -16.85 21.33 14.54
CA ASP A 113 -17.52 20.03 14.49
C ASP A 113 -16.55 18.90 14.12
N LEU A 114 -16.18 18.09 15.13
CA LEU A 114 -15.35 16.90 14.95
C LEU A 114 -15.97 15.88 14.00
N LYS A 115 -17.30 15.78 13.95
CA LYS A 115 -18.00 14.89 13.01
C LYS A 115 -17.75 15.35 11.59
N GLU A 116 -17.87 16.65 11.31
CA GLU A 116 -17.63 17.18 9.96
C GLU A 116 -16.16 16.96 9.56
N TYR A 117 -15.22 17.24 10.47
CA TYR A 117 -13.80 17.02 10.23
C TYR A 117 -13.47 15.56 9.91
N PHE A 118 -13.88 14.60 10.74
CA PHE A 118 -13.58 13.18 10.50
C PHE A 118 -14.30 12.65 9.26
N ASN A 119 -15.52 13.09 8.96
CA ASN A 119 -16.21 12.70 7.72
C ASN A 119 -15.53 13.25 6.47
N ALA A 120 -15.10 14.52 6.49
CA ALA A 120 -14.39 15.13 5.38
C ALA A 120 -13.08 14.39 5.11
N THR A 121 -12.29 14.16 6.16
CA THR A 121 -11.00 13.46 6.04
C THR A 121 -11.18 11.99 5.66
N ALA A 122 -12.22 11.31 6.17
CA ALA A 122 -12.55 9.95 5.74
C ALA A 122 -12.91 9.90 4.25
N LYS A 123 -13.69 10.87 3.75
CA LYS A 123 -14.05 10.96 2.34
C LYS A 123 -12.82 11.19 1.45
N VAL A 124 -11.89 12.06 1.87
CA VAL A 124 -10.63 12.28 1.16
C VAL A 124 -9.84 10.97 1.06
N GLN A 125 -9.65 10.25 2.18
CA GLN A 125 -8.93 8.97 2.17
C GLN A 125 -9.60 7.87 1.36
N LEU A 126 -10.93 7.84 1.34
CA LEU A 126 -11.67 6.89 0.50
C LEU A 126 -11.54 7.22 -1.00
N GLU A 127 -11.58 8.49 -1.39
CA GLU A 127 -11.33 8.91 -2.77
C GLU A 127 -9.88 8.62 -3.18
N GLU A 128 -8.89 8.86 -2.31
CA GLU A 128 -7.50 8.49 -2.57
C GLU A 128 -7.33 6.97 -2.77
N LYS A 129 -7.94 6.15 -1.91
CA LYS A 129 -7.96 4.69 -2.09
C LYS A 129 -8.63 4.29 -3.40
N LYS A 130 -9.75 4.92 -3.75
CA LYS A 130 -10.46 4.64 -5.01
C LYS A 130 -9.60 4.98 -6.23
N MET A 131 -8.90 6.11 -6.22
CA MET A 131 -7.95 6.48 -7.28
C MET A 131 -6.80 5.48 -7.39
N LEU A 132 -6.26 5.00 -6.27
CA LEU A 132 -5.21 3.98 -6.26
C LEU A 132 -5.70 2.65 -6.88
N LEU A 133 -6.92 2.23 -6.52
CA LEU A 133 -7.53 1.03 -7.08
C LEU A 133 -7.82 1.16 -8.58
N GLN A 134 -8.26 2.34 -9.03
CA GLN A 134 -8.44 2.64 -10.45
C GLN A 134 -7.12 2.54 -11.21
N LYS A 135 -6.05 3.19 -10.73
CA LYS A 135 -4.71 3.08 -11.33
C LYS A 135 -4.19 1.64 -11.38
N THR A 136 -4.47 0.86 -10.33
CA THR A 136 -4.11 -0.57 -10.29
C THR A 136 -4.88 -1.34 -11.37
N THR A 137 -6.17 -1.07 -11.53
CA THR A 137 -7.03 -1.70 -12.55
C THR A 137 -6.59 -1.31 -13.96
N GLU A 138 -6.27 -0.04 -14.19
CA GLU A 138 -5.72 0.45 -15.46
C GLU A 138 -4.40 -0.25 -15.79
N SER A 139 -3.50 -0.37 -14.81
CA SER A 139 -2.22 -1.07 -14.97
C SER A 139 -2.42 -2.55 -15.32
N LEU A 140 -3.37 -3.24 -14.67
CA LEU A 140 -3.74 -4.62 -15.02
C LEU A 140 -4.32 -4.72 -16.43
N GLY A 141 -5.09 -3.72 -16.86
CA GLY A 141 -5.59 -3.59 -18.23
C GLY A 141 -4.46 -3.49 -19.25
N SER A 142 -3.46 -2.64 -19.00
CA SER A 142 -2.27 -2.53 -19.86
C SER A 142 -1.48 -3.84 -19.92
N VAL A 143 -1.36 -4.57 -18.81
CA VAL A 143 -0.72 -5.90 -18.80
C VAL A 143 -1.50 -6.90 -19.65
N ALA A 144 -2.84 -6.88 -19.58
CA ALA A 144 -3.68 -7.74 -20.40
C ALA A 144 -3.53 -7.43 -21.91
N GLU A 145 -3.39 -6.15 -22.28
CA GLU A 145 -3.11 -5.76 -23.66
C GLU A 145 -1.76 -6.32 -24.14
N ILE A 146 -0.70 -6.12 -23.35
CA ILE A 146 0.64 -6.65 -23.67
C ILE A 146 0.61 -8.18 -23.77
N TYR A 147 -0.16 -8.86 -22.91
CA TYR A 147 -0.38 -10.30 -22.97
C TYR A 147 -0.96 -10.73 -24.32
N THR A 148 -2.02 -10.07 -24.79
CA THR A 148 -2.63 -10.42 -26.09
C THR A 148 -1.66 -10.21 -27.25
N ILE A 149 -0.86 -9.14 -27.23
CA ILE A 149 0.10 -8.85 -28.30
C ILE A 149 1.25 -9.86 -28.30
N LEU A 150 1.89 -10.10 -27.15
CA LEU A 150 3.10 -10.93 -27.07
C LEU A 150 2.83 -12.43 -27.11
N LEU A 151 1.70 -12.90 -26.56
CA LEU A 151 1.43 -14.33 -26.43
C LEU A 151 0.43 -14.87 -27.45
N ILE A 152 -0.35 -14.01 -28.11
CA ILE A 152 -1.30 -14.42 -29.15
C ILE A 152 -0.87 -13.89 -30.51
N VAL A 153 -0.78 -12.57 -30.67
CA VAL A 153 -0.54 -11.96 -31.99
C VAL A 153 0.88 -12.26 -32.50
N PHE A 154 1.91 -12.03 -31.67
CA PHE A 154 3.30 -12.24 -32.06
C PHE A 154 3.60 -13.71 -32.45
N PRO A 155 3.21 -14.73 -31.66
CA PRO A 155 3.47 -16.11 -32.03
C PRO A 155 2.69 -16.53 -33.27
N LEU A 156 1.45 -16.05 -33.43
CA LEU A 156 0.65 -16.32 -34.63
C LEU A 156 1.32 -15.75 -35.89
N LEU A 157 1.77 -14.49 -35.84
CA LEU A 157 2.51 -13.88 -36.95
C LEU A 157 3.83 -14.61 -37.22
N ALA A 158 4.57 -14.98 -36.18
CA ALA A 158 5.81 -15.74 -36.31
C ALA A 158 5.57 -17.10 -36.97
N VAL A 159 4.53 -17.83 -36.57
CA VAL A 159 4.15 -19.13 -37.18
C VAL A 159 3.76 -18.95 -38.64
N ILE A 160 2.98 -17.92 -38.99
CA ILE A 160 2.61 -17.63 -40.39
C ILE A 160 3.85 -17.32 -41.23
N MET A 161 4.73 -16.44 -40.74
CA MET A 161 5.96 -16.07 -41.44
C MET A 161 6.89 -17.27 -41.65
N LEU A 162 7.09 -18.08 -40.61
CA LEU A 162 7.87 -19.32 -40.72
C LEU A 162 7.22 -20.30 -41.68
N SER A 163 5.88 -20.44 -41.67
CA SER A 163 5.18 -21.33 -42.59
C SER A 163 5.39 -20.92 -44.06
N ILE A 164 5.31 -19.62 -44.37
CA ILE A 164 5.56 -19.09 -45.72
C ILE A 164 7.02 -19.34 -46.12
N MET A 165 7.97 -19.07 -45.22
CA MET A 165 9.39 -19.32 -45.46
C MET A 165 9.68 -20.81 -45.69
N GLY A 166 8.98 -21.71 -44.99
CA GLY A 166 9.16 -23.16 -45.11
C GLY A 166 8.83 -23.70 -46.50
N ILE A 167 7.99 -23.00 -47.25
CA ILE A 167 7.69 -23.33 -48.66
C ILE A 167 8.86 -22.96 -49.58
N MET A 168 9.58 -21.87 -49.27
CA MET A 168 10.68 -21.37 -50.10
C MET A 168 12.05 -21.97 -49.74
N SER A 169 12.33 -22.08 -48.44
CA SER A 169 13.56 -22.63 -47.88
C SER A 169 13.23 -23.50 -46.67
N PRO A 170 13.61 -24.80 -46.69
CA PRO A 170 13.35 -25.70 -45.56
C PRO A 170 14.13 -25.34 -44.28
N SER A 171 15.21 -24.58 -44.41
CA SER A 171 16.09 -24.23 -43.30
C SER A 171 16.31 -22.73 -43.18
N LEU A 172 16.41 -22.25 -41.94
CA LEU A 172 16.79 -20.88 -41.60
C LEU A 172 17.91 -20.92 -40.54
N GLY A 173 19.05 -20.31 -40.85
CA GLY A 173 20.17 -20.22 -39.91
C GLY A 173 20.77 -21.57 -39.46
N GLY A 174 20.64 -22.62 -40.28
CA GLY A 174 21.14 -23.97 -39.97
C GLY A 174 20.17 -24.86 -39.18
N PHE A 175 19.00 -24.34 -38.80
CA PHE A 175 17.93 -25.11 -38.18
C PHE A 175 16.81 -25.41 -39.17
N ASP A 176 16.21 -26.58 -39.02
CA ASP A 176 14.98 -26.94 -39.71
C ASP A 176 13.82 -26.06 -39.21
N LEU A 177 13.02 -25.54 -40.15
CA LEU A 177 11.93 -24.61 -39.82
C LEU A 177 10.88 -25.23 -38.91
N LEU A 178 10.60 -26.52 -39.09
CA LEU A 178 9.65 -27.25 -38.26
C LEU A 178 10.13 -27.31 -36.80
N THR A 179 11.44 -27.47 -36.61
CA THR A 179 12.07 -27.43 -35.28
C THR A 179 11.95 -26.05 -34.64
N LEU A 180 12.18 -24.98 -35.40
CA LEU A 180 12.04 -23.61 -34.89
C LEU A 180 10.59 -23.29 -34.50
N MET A 181 9.62 -23.74 -35.29
CA MET A 181 8.20 -23.58 -35.01
C MET A 181 7.79 -24.35 -33.74
N ASN A 182 8.26 -25.59 -33.57
CA ASN A 182 8.04 -26.38 -32.37
C ASN A 182 8.66 -25.73 -31.12
N ILE A 183 9.88 -25.19 -31.20
CA ILE A 183 10.50 -24.47 -30.09
C ILE A 183 9.67 -23.23 -29.73
N LEU A 184 9.21 -22.48 -30.73
CA LEU A 184 8.40 -21.29 -30.50
C LEU A 184 7.08 -21.65 -29.80
N THR A 185 6.36 -22.66 -30.28
CA THR A 185 5.06 -23.06 -29.71
C THR A 185 5.17 -23.76 -28.36
N PHE A 186 6.11 -24.69 -28.19
CA PHE A 186 6.18 -25.53 -26.98
C PHE A 186 7.16 -25.03 -25.92
N ALA A 187 8.10 -24.14 -26.26
CA ALA A 187 9.02 -23.56 -25.28
C ALA A 187 8.79 -22.06 -25.08
N VAL A 188 8.79 -21.26 -26.15
CA VAL A 188 8.74 -19.79 -26.03
C VAL A 188 7.40 -19.30 -25.51
N ILE A 189 6.27 -19.79 -26.05
CA ILE A 189 4.93 -19.37 -25.60
C ILE A 189 4.71 -19.75 -24.12
N PRO A 190 4.92 -21.01 -23.67
CA PRO A 190 4.69 -21.37 -22.27
C PRO A 190 5.61 -20.64 -21.31
N LEU A 191 6.90 -20.48 -21.66
CA LEU A 191 7.86 -19.74 -20.84
C LEU A 191 7.46 -18.27 -20.68
N SER A 192 7.05 -17.63 -21.78
CA SER A 192 6.58 -16.25 -21.76
C SER A 192 5.28 -16.10 -20.95
N GLY A 193 4.41 -17.11 -20.98
CA GLY A 193 3.19 -17.17 -20.16
C GLY A 193 3.51 -17.25 -18.66
N VAL A 194 4.43 -18.10 -18.26
CA VAL A 194 4.89 -18.20 -16.86
C VAL A 194 5.51 -16.88 -16.39
N LEU A 195 6.33 -16.25 -17.23
CA LEU A 195 6.94 -14.95 -16.93
C LEU A 195 5.87 -13.86 -16.68
N MET A 196 4.85 -13.81 -17.54
CA MET A 196 3.70 -12.90 -17.40
C MET A 196 2.91 -13.15 -16.11
N LEU A 197 2.66 -14.42 -15.76
CA LEU A 197 1.95 -14.77 -14.53
C LEU A 197 2.69 -14.29 -13.27
N VAL A 198 4.02 -14.47 -13.22
CA VAL A 198 4.85 -13.98 -12.11
C VAL A 198 4.79 -12.45 -12.02
N MET A 199 4.86 -11.77 -13.16
CA MET A 199 4.77 -10.30 -13.19
C MET A 199 3.40 -9.82 -12.67
N MET A 200 2.30 -10.47 -13.06
CA MET A 200 0.95 -10.14 -12.55
C MET A 200 0.84 -10.32 -11.04
N ASP A 201 1.38 -11.41 -10.47
CA ASP A 201 1.34 -11.65 -9.01
C ASP A 201 2.04 -10.55 -8.21
N THR A 202 3.08 -9.93 -8.77
CA THR A 202 3.76 -8.79 -8.12
C THR A 202 3.01 -7.47 -8.18
N MET A 203 2.10 -7.32 -9.15
CA MET A 203 1.35 -6.07 -9.37
C MET A 203 0.02 -6.03 -8.63
N VAL A 204 -0.57 -7.19 -8.33
CA VAL A 204 -1.80 -7.28 -7.55
C VAL A 204 -1.46 -7.03 -6.07
N PRO A 205 -1.92 -5.91 -5.46
CA PRO A 205 -1.70 -5.68 -4.05
C PRO A 205 -2.36 -6.81 -3.25
N LYS A 206 -1.57 -7.50 -2.43
CA LYS A 206 -2.11 -8.52 -1.52
C LYS A 206 -3.05 -7.83 -0.53
N ARG A 207 -4.26 -8.38 -0.42
CA ARG A 207 -5.28 -7.96 0.55
C ARG A 207 -4.76 -8.05 1.97
#